data_AF-A0A0S8E2D0-F1
#
_entry.id   AF-A0A0S8E2D0-F1
#
_cell.length_a   1.000
_cell.length_b   1.000
_cell.length_c   1.000
_cell.angle_alpha   90.00
_cell.angle_beta   90.00
_cell.angle_gamma   90.00
#
_symmetry.space_group_name_H-M   'P 1'
#
loop_
_entity.id
_entity.type
_entity.pdbx_description
1 polymer ?
#
loop_
_entity_poly.entity_id
_entity_poly.type
_entity_poly.pdbx_seq_one_letter_code
_entity_poly.pdbx_strand_id
1 'polypeptide(L)'
;QEEGTSIVAPGFAATFAGNFSTLEGVVAVSGADFTGNMNAHVKGTIINYSDTSTIVLGNASMNFDRLGSVTVPAGFDLYRELNYVPASYSEAGI
;
A
#
# COMPACT_ATOMS: atom_id res chain seq x y z
N GLN A 1 5.89 -13.37 -1.41
CA GLN A 1 4.92 -12.93 -0.39
C GLN A 1 4.37 -11.62 -0.90
N GLU A 2 3.07 -11.55 -1.22
CA GLU A 2 2.46 -10.26 -1.59
C GLU A 2 2.47 -9.36 -0.37
N GLU A 3 3.04 -8.16 -0.51
CA GLU A 3 2.84 -7.13 0.51
C GLU A 3 1.41 -6.62 0.38
N GLY A 4 0.66 -6.76 1.48
CA GLY A 4 -0.73 -6.33 1.55
C GLY A 4 -0.88 -4.83 1.26
N THR A 5 -2.09 -4.42 0.89
CA THR A 5 -2.38 -2.99 0.80
C THR A 5 -2.53 -2.40 2.19
N SER A 6 -1.75 -1.37 2.47
CA SER A 6 -1.74 -0.65 3.75
C SER A 6 -2.80 0.45 3.76
N ILE A 7 -2.94 1.20 2.66
CA ILE A 7 -3.88 2.31 2.54
C ILE A 7 -4.57 2.30 1.17
N VAL A 8 -5.90 2.30 1.17
CA VAL A 8 -6.75 2.58 -0.01
C VAL A 8 -7.69 3.73 0.34
N ALA A 9 -7.40 4.92 -0.19
CA ALA A 9 -8.26 6.09 0.02
C ALA A 9 -8.35 6.96 -1.25
N PRO A 10 -9.05 6.50 -2.31
CA PRO A 10 -9.32 7.31 -3.48
C PRO A 10 -10.13 8.56 -3.11
N GLY A 11 -9.78 9.71 -3.68
CA GLY A 11 -10.40 11.00 -3.38
C GLY A 11 -9.86 11.71 -2.15
N PHE A 12 -8.96 11.07 -1.40
CA PHE A 12 -8.31 11.67 -0.22
C PHE A 12 -6.81 11.79 -0.42
N ALA A 13 -6.22 12.85 0.14
CA ALA A 13 -4.78 13.01 0.23
C ALA A 13 -4.27 12.47 1.57
N ALA A 14 -3.07 11.87 1.57
CA ALA A 14 -2.38 11.42 2.76
C ALA A 14 -1.09 12.23 2.97
N THR A 15 -0.88 12.67 4.20
CA THR A 15 0.36 13.34 4.62
C THR A 15 1.06 12.47 5.66
N PHE A 16 2.30 12.10 5.36
CA PHE A 16 3.19 11.39 6.26
C PHE A 16 4.18 12.39 6.84
N ALA A 17 4.06 12.69 8.13
CA ALA A 17 4.86 13.69 8.81
C ALA A 17 5.64 13.10 10.00
N GLY A 18 6.86 13.59 10.22
CA GLY A 18 7.67 13.24 11.38
C GLY A 18 8.88 12.39 11.03
N ASN A 19 9.22 11.45 11.92
CA ASN A 19 10.40 10.60 11.78
C ASN A 19 9.98 9.15 11.54
N PHE A 20 10.30 8.60 10.38
CA PHE A 20 10.00 7.21 10.04
C PHE A 20 11.09 6.57 9.18
N SER A 21 11.21 5.25 9.26
CA SER A 21 12.29 4.47 8.64
C SER A 21 11.82 3.42 7.63
N THR A 22 10.52 3.11 7.61
CA THR A 22 9.98 2.05 6.74
C THR A 22 8.57 2.41 6.30
N LEU A 23 8.27 2.16 5.03
CA LEU A 23 6.92 2.18 4.48
C LEU A 23 6.69 0.83 3.78
N GLU A 24 5.79 0.03 4.33
CA GLU A 24 5.46 -1.29 3.83
C GLU A 24 4.06 -1.34 3.22
N GLY A 25 3.90 -2.19 2.20
CA GLY A 25 2.63 -2.40 1.55
C GLY A 25 2.27 -1.33 0.53
N VAL A 26 1.07 -1.46 -0.02
CA VAL A 26 0.59 -0.53 -1.05
C VAL A 26 -0.20 0.62 -0.46
N VAL A 27 0.11 1.82 -0.93
CA VAL A 27 -0.56 3.07 -0.55
C VAL A 27 -1.15 3.67 -1.82
N ALA A 28 -2.47 3.69 -1.92
CA ALA A 28 -3.16 4.30 -3.05
C ALA A 28 -4.10 5.41 -2.58
N VAL A 29 -3.77 6.64 -2.99
CA VAL A 29 -4.36 7.89 -2.52
C VAL A 29 -4.47 8.88 -3.67
N SER A 30 -5.29 9.92 -3.53
CA SER A 30 -5.41 11.03 -4.49
C SER A 30 -4.54 12.23 -4.10
N GLY A 31 -3.39 11.96 -3.49
CA GLY A 31 -2.41 12.96 -3.08
C GLY A 31 -1.51 12.36 -1.99
N ALA A 32 -0.20 12.48 -2.13
CA ALA A 32 0.76 11.96 -1.16
C ALA A 32 1.83 13.01 -0.88
N ASP A 33 1.94 13.41 0.39
CA ASP A 33 2.95 14.36 0.85
C ASP A 33 3.78 13.76 2.00
N PHE A 34 5.08 13.90 1.92
CA PHE A 34 6.03 13.39 2.90
C PHE A 34 6.84 14.54 3.48
N THR A 35 6.87 14.69 4.80
CA THR A 35 7.58 15.79 5.48
C THR A 35 8.30 15.31 6.74
N GLY A 36 9.54 15.77 6.97
CA GLY A 36 10.26 15.51 8.23
C GLY A 36 11.66 14.93 8.03
N ASN A 37 12.11 14.09 8.96
CA ASN A 37 13.40 13.38 8.85
C ASN A 37 13.14 11.90 8.55
N MET A 38 13.42 11.50 7.32
CA MET A 38 12.97 10.25 6.73
C MET A 38 14.19 9.50 6.20
N ASN A 39 14.42 8.29 6.72
CA ASN A 39 15.36 7.34 6.11
C ASN A 39 14.57 6.07 5.77
N ALA A 40 13.68 6.21 4.80
CA ALA A 40 12.62 5.26 4.53
C ALA A 40 13.07 4.18 3.55
N HIS A 41 12.97 2.92 3.97
CA HIS A 41 12.91 1.79 3.04
C HIS A 41 11.45 1.58 2.62
N VAL A 42 11.17 1.83 1.35
CA VAL A 42 9.86 1.64 0.74
C VAL A 42 9.84 0.24 0.13
N LYS A 43 9.14 -0.67 0.81
CA LYS A 43 8.85 -2.02 0.31
C LYS A 43 7.37 -2.05 -0.01
N GLY A 44 7.04 -1.75 -1.26
CA GLY A 44 5.66 -1.60 -1.69
C GLY A 44 5.49 -0.63 -2.85
N THR A 45 4.24 -0.29 -3.15
CA THR A 45 3.88 0.60 -4.26
C THR A 45 3.10 1.78 -3.74
N ILE A 46 3.49 2.99 -4.14
CA ILE A 46 2.76 4.22 -3.85
C ILE A 46 2.09 4.67 -5.15
N ILE A 47 0.77 4.73 -5.13
CA ILE A 47 -0.06 5.18 -6.25
C ILE A 47 -0.69 6.51 -5.85
N ASN A 48 -0.35 7.56 -6.60
CA ASN A 48 -1.01 8.85 -6.52
C ASN A 48 -1.96 8.98 -7.71
N TYR A 49 -3.27 8.98 -7.45
CA TYR A 49 -4.32 9.14 -8.45
C TYR A 49 -4.58 10.58 -8.87
N SER A 50 -3.91 11.55 -8.22
CA SER A 50 -4.03 12.97 -8.57
C SER A 50 -3.13 13.34 -9.75
N ASP A 51 -3.49 14.42 -10.43
CA ASP A 51 -2.62 15.14 -11.37
C ASP A 51 -1.55 15.98 -10.66
N THR A 52 -1.73 16.25 -9.37
CA THR A 52 -0.73 16.91 -8.53
C THR A 52 0.40 15.96 -8.14
N SER A 53 1.64 16.37 -8.37
CA SER A 53 2.83 15.59 -8.02
C SER A 53 2.94 15.34 -6.51
N THR A 54 3.41 14.14 -6.14
CA THR A 54 3.79 13.78 -4.77
C THR A 54 4.94 14.68 -4.30
N ILE A 55 4.82 15.29 -3.12
CA ILE A 55 5.85 16.20 -2.58
C ILE A 55 6.63 15.52 -1.45
N VAL A 56 7.96 15.64 -1.48
CA VAL A 56 8.86 15.15 -0.43
C VAL A 56 9.70 16.32 0.10
N LEU A 57 9.54 16.65 1.38
CA LEU A 57 10.19 17.79 2.03
C LEU A 57 10.92 17.35 3.32
N GLY A 58 11.95 18.11 3.70
CA GLY A 58 12.76 17.86 4.90
C GLY A 58 14.06 17.12 4.60
N ASN A 59 14.59 16.38 5.58
CA ASN A 59 15.77 15.56 5.40
C ASN A 59 15.34 14.14 5.03
N ALA A 60 15.31 13.84 3.73
CA ALA A 60 14.70 12.64 3.20
C ALA A 60 15.70 11.78 2.41
N SER A 61 15.77 10.51 2.76
CA SER A 61 16.34 9.42 1.98
C SER A 61 15.26 8.37 1.80
N MET A 62 14.90 8.07 0.55
CA MET A 62 13.90 7.05 0.22
C MET A 62 14.54 6.00 -0.67
N ASN A 63 14.58 4.77 -0.20
CA ASN A 63 15.09 3.62 -0.94
C ASN A 63 13.93 2.70 -1.32
N PHE A 64 13.65 2.62 -2.62
CA PHE A 64 12.56 1.79 -3.15
C PHE A 64 13.08 0.40 -3.47
N ASP A 65 12.66 -0.59 -2.71
CA ASP A 65 12.94 -1.99 -2.99
C ASP A 65 11.97 -2.51 -4.05
N ARG A 66 12.51 -2.79 -5.24
CA ARG A 66 11.75 -3.31 -6.38
C ARG A 66 11.83 -4.82 -6.52
N LEU A 67 12.63 -5.51 -5.71
CA LEU A 67 12.83 -6.95 -5.81
C LEU A 67 11.54 -7.73 -5.46
N GLY A 68 10.67 -7.14 -4.63
CA GLY A 68 9.35 -7.66 -4.28
C GLY A 68 8.18 -6.99 -5.03
N SER A 69 8.44 -6.17 -6.05
CA SER A 69 7.38 -5.42 -6.74
C SER A 69 6.47 -6.36 -7.52
N VAL A 70 5.17 -6.33 -7.21
CA VAL A 70 4.11 -7.06 -7.93
C VAL A 70 3.34 -6.13 -8.86
N THR A 71 2.96 -6.62 -10.04
CA THR A 71 2.23 -5.82 -11.05
C THR A 71 0.83 -5.40 -10.57
N VAL A 72 0.14 -6.29 -9.85
CA VAL A 72 -1.16 -6.02 -9.25
C VAL A 72 -1.02 -6.25 -7.76
N PRO A 73 -1.11 -5.20 -6.92
CA PRO A 73 -1.02 -5.40 -5.49
C PRO A 73 -2.24 -6.09 -4.89
N ALA A 74 -2.04 -6.75 -3.74
CA ALA A 74 -3.11 -7.43 -3.03
C ALA A 74 -4.24 -6.45 -2.64
N GLY A 75 -5.45 -6.63 -3.20
CA GLY A 75 -6.58 -5.71 -3.01
C GLY A 75 -6.89 -4.81 -4.19
N PHE A 76 -6.05 -4.82 -5.23
CA PHE A 76 -6.30 -4.18 -6.54
C PHE A 76 -6.79 -5.17 -7.60
N ASP A 77 -6.79 -6.46 -7.30
CA ASP A 77 -7.41 -7.46 -8.14
C ASP A 77 -8.94 -7.35 -8.02
N LEU A 78 -9.57 -6.99 -9.15
CA LEU A 78 -11.01 -6.82 -9.26
C LEU A 78 -11.75 -8.16 -9.45
N TYR A 79 -11.03 -9.23 -9.84
CA TYR A 79 -11.65 -10.50 -10.17
C TYR A 79 -11.43 -11.52 -9.04
N ARG A 80 -12.29 -11.46 -8.02
CA ARG A 80 -12.40 -12.54 -7.03
C ARG A 80 -13.67 -13.35 -7.29
N GLU A 81 -13.48 -14.56 -7.80
CA GLU A 81 -14.55 -15.56 -7.88
C GLU A 81 -14.60 -16.35 -6.57
N LEU A 82 -15.70 -16.19 -5.82
CA LEU A 82 -15.94 -16.98 -4.62
C LEU A 82 -16.59 -18.30 -5.02
N ASN A 83 -15.78 -19.33 -5.20
CA ASN A 83 -16.30 -20.68 -5.47
C ASN A 83 -16.88 -21.28 -4.19
N TYR A 84 -18.20 -21.40 -4.14
CA TYR A 84 -18.88 -22.09 -3.04
C TYR A 84 -18.55 -23.58 -3.10
N VAL A 85 -17.87 -24.08 -2.06
CA VAL A 85 -17.59 -25.50 -1.87
C VAL A 85 -18.39 -25.97 -0.66
N PRO A 86 -19.57 -26.60 -0.84
CA PRO A 86 -20.42 -27.00 0.29
C PRO A 86 -19.68 -27.91 1.29
N ALA A 87 -18.76 -28.74 0.78
CA ALA A 87 -17.95 -29.65 1.58
C ALA A 87 -16.84 -28.96 2.41
N SER A 88 -16.56 -27.66 2.18
CA SER A 88 -15.57 -26.92 2.97
C SER A 88 -16.13 -26.40 4.28
N TYR A 89 -17.46 -26.36 4.41
CA TYR A 89 -18.12 -26.03 5.66
C TYR A 89 -18.32 -27.31 6.48
N SER A 90 -17.65 -27.39 7.61
CA SER A 90 -17.87 -28.44 8.62
C SER A 90 -18.24 -27.74 9.92
N GLU A 91 -19.46 -27.95 10.37
CA GLU A 91 -19.89 -27.54 11.70
C GLU A 91 -19.44 -28.63 12.67
N ALA A 92 -18.61 -28.27 13.66
CA ALA A 92 -18.12 -29.21 14.65
C ALA A 92 -19.25 -29.57 15.63
N GLY A 93 -20.05 -30.57 15.27
CA GLY A 93 -20.81 -31.38 16.22
C GLY A 93 -22.29 -31.55 15.89
N ILE A 94 -22.71 -32.81 15.76
CA ILE A 94 -23.35 -33.51 16.88
C ILE A 94 -22.74 -34.92 16.99
#